data_AF-A0A1J5PJ68-F1
#
_entry.id   AF-A0A1J5PJ68-F1
#
_cell.length_a   1.000
_cell.length_b   1.000
_cell.length_c   1.000
_cell.angle_alpha   90.00
_cell.angle_beta   90.00
_cell.angle_gamma   90.00
#
_symmetry.space_group_name_H-M   'P 1'
#
loop_
_entity.id
_entity.type
_entity.pdbx_description
1 polymer ?
#
loop_
_entity_poly.entity_id
_entity_poly.type
_entity_poly.pdbx_seq_one_letter_code
_entity_poly.pdbx_strand_id
1 'polypeptide(L)' 'MLFDVTYADGSVTSNRKVLSSILGGLDGDEPAKAVIEAQDREIGLASGRPRGVIKTVARKRV' A
#
# COMPACT_ATOMS: atom_id res chain seq x y z
N MET A 1 -0.10 -0.32 11.24
CA MET A 1 -1.44 -0.10 10.65
C MET A 1 -1.62 -0.97 9.43
N LEU A 2 -2.86 -1.38 9.17
CA LEU A 2 -3.23 -2.19 7.99
C LEU A 2 -4.02 -1.35 6.99
N PHE A 3 -3.79 -1.61 5.71
CA PHE A 3 -4.44 -0.93 4.59
C PHE A 3 -4.98 -1.94 3.58
N ASP A 4 -6.08 -1.56 2.96
CA ASP A 4 -6.59 -2.19 1.76
C ASP A 4 -6.21 -1.32 0.55
N VAL A 5 -5.78 -1.96 -0.52
CA VAL A 5 -5.21 -1.34 -1.71
C VAL A 5 -6.02 -1.76 -2.93
N THR A 6 -6.50 -0.78 -3.67
CA THR A 6 -7.15 -1.00 -4.96
C THR A 6 -6.21 -0.56 -6.06
N TYR A 7 -5.99 -1.42 -7.03
CA TYR A 7 -5.15 -1.15 -8.19
C TYR A 7 -5.96 -0.60 -9.37
N ALA A 8 -5.28 -0.02 -10.34
CA ALA A 8 -5.90 0.59 -11.52
C ALA A 8 -6.68 -0.41 -12.39
N ASP A 9 -6.27 -1.68 -12.38
CA ASP A 9 -6.95 -2.78 -13.08
C ASP A 9 -8.19 -3.31 -12.33
N GLY A 10 -8.52 -2.72 -11.18
CA GLY A 10 -9.64 -3.15 -10.32
C GLY A 10 -9.30 -4.28 -9.36
N SER A 11 -8.08 -4.82 -9.40
CA SER A 11 -7.66 -5.80 -8.40
C SER A 11 -7.51 -5.17 -7.02
N VAL A 12 -7.68 -5.98 -5.97
CA VAL A 12 -7.61 -5.53 -4.58
C VAL A 12 -6.66 -6.43 -3.79
N THR A 13 -5.80 -5.82 -2.99
CA THR A 13 -5.06 -6.53 -1.93
C THR A 13 -5.38 -5.94 -0.58
N SER A 14 -5.52 -6.80 0.43
CA SER A 14 -5.90 -6.40 1.78
C SER A 14 -4.77 -6.70 2.78
N ASN A 15 -4.88 -6.12 3.97
CA ASN A 15 -3.92 -6.28 5.06
C ASN A 15 -2.48 -5.85 4.74
N ARG A 16 -2.30 -4.81 3.90
CA ARG A 16 -0.99 -4.21 3.64
C ARG A 16 -0.50 -3.48 4.88
N LYS A 17 0.68 -3.87 5.37
CA LYS A 17 1.22 -3.35 6.63
C LYS A 17 2.07 -2.10 6.38
N VAL A 18 1.74 -1.02 7.10
CA VAL A 18 2.54 0.20 7.16
C VAL A 18 2.83 0.52 8.63
N LEU A 19 4.07 0.91 8.92
CA LEU A 19 4.48 1.29 10.27
C LEU A 19 3.77 2.58 10.68
N SER A 20 3.18 2.60 11.88
CA SER A 20 2.46 3.77 12.39
C SER A 20 3.37 4.98 12.60
N SER A 21 4.66 4.77 12.83
CA SER A 21 5.67 5.84 12.92
C SER A 21 5.78 6.66 11.63
N ILE A 22 5.40 6.10 10.48
CA ILE A 22 5.42 6.78 9.18
C ILE A 22 4.12 7.56 8.93
N LEU A 23 3.04 7.26 9.67
CA LEU A 23 1.68 7.78 9.46
C LEU A 23 1.29 8.90 10.44
N GLY A 24 2.27 9.44 11.18
CA GLY A 24 2.04 10.32 12.34
C GLY A 24 2.30 11.81 12.09
N GLY A 25 2.48 12.24 10.85
CA GLY A 25 2.77 13.64 10.48
C GLY A 25 1.52 14.44 10.08
N LEU A 26 1.72 15.71 9.69
CA LEU A 26 0.67 16.58 9.14
C LEU A 26 -0.01 15.98 7.89
N ASP A 27 0.73 15.15 7.15
CA ASP A 27 0.30 14.48 5.92
C ASP A 27 -0.59 13.24 6.19
N GLY A 28 -0.83 12.89 7.46
CA GLY A 28 -1.71 11.78 7.85
C GLY A 28 -1.33 10.45 7.20
N ASP A 29 -2.22 9.91 6.37
CA ASP A 29 -2.05 8.63 5.68
C ASP A 29 -1.45 8.74 4.26
N GLU A 30 -1.15 9.94 3.75
CA GLU A 30 -0.51 10.11 2.43
C GLU A 30 0.79 9.30 2.25
N PRO A 31 1.68 9.18 3.26
CA PRO A 31 2.89 8.37 3.15
C PRO A 31 2.61 6.87 2.93
N ALA A 32 1.42 6.39 3.30
CA ALA A 32 1.06 4.98 3.19
C ALA A 32 1.16 4.49 1.74
N LYS A 33 0.78 5.32 0.77
CA LYS A 33 0.85 4.97 -0.65
C LYS A 33 2.28 4.67 -1.08
N ALA A 34 3.21 5.60 -0.83
CA ALA A 34 4.60 5.46 -1.22
C ALA A 34 5.28 4.23 -0.57
N VAL A 35 5.00 3.98 0.70
CA VAL A 35 5.52 2.79 1.40
C VAL A 35 5.00 1.50 0.77
N ILE A 36 3.72 1.45 0.42
CA ILE A 36 3.13 0.26 -0.19
C ILE A 36 3.63 0.06 -1.62
N GLU A 37 3.83 1.12 -2.39
CA GLU A 37 4.43 1.05 -3.74
C GLU A 37 5.86 0.50 -3.69
N ALA A 38 6.67 0.93 -2.71
CA ALA A 38 8.01 0.40 -2.51
C ALA A 38 7.99 -1.10 -2.20
N GLN A 39 7.10 -1.54 -1.29
CA GLN A 39 6.91 -2.95 -0.98
C GLN A 39 6.46 -3.75 -2.22
N ASP A 40 5.53 -3.22 -3.01
CA ASP A 40 5.04 -3.86 -4.23
C ASP A 40 6.13 -4.03 -5.28
N ARG A 41 7.07 -3.08 -5.35
CA ARG A 41 8.25 -3.19 -6.19
C ARG A 41 9.16 -4.32 -5.74
N GLU A 42 9.48 -4.40 -4.45
CA GLU A 42 10.29 -5.52 -3.90
C GLU A 42 9.63 -6.88 -4.12
N ILE A 43 8.33 -6.99 -3.82
CA ILE A 43 7.57 -8.22 -4.05
C ILE A 43 7.56 -8.58 -5.54
N GLY A 44 7.36 -7.60 -6.42
CA GLY A 44 7.38 -7.80 -7.86
C GLY A 44 8.73 -8.29 -8.37
N LEU A 45 9.83 -7.73 -7.86
CA LEU A 45 11.19 -8.17 -8.16
C LEU A 45 11.44 -9.60 -7.66
N ALA A 46 11.04 -9.91 -6.43
CA ALA A 46 11.25 -11.23 -5.84
C ALA A 46 10.38 -12.34 -6.48
N SER A 47 9.15 -12.01 -6.87
CA SER A 47 8.17 -12.97 -7.41
C SER A 47 8.17 -13.05 -8.94
N GLY A 48 8.84 -12.13 -9.64
CA GLY A 48 8.76 -11.98 -11.10
C GLY A 48 7.40 -11.47 -11.60
N ARG A 49 6.52 -11.04 -10.69
CA ARG A 49 5.15 -10.57 -11.00
C ARG A 49 4.95 -9.17 -10.47
N PRO A 50 5.21 -8.12 -11.26
CA PRO A 50 5.01 -6.75 -10.82
C PRO A 50 3.54 -6.50 -10.49
N ARG A 51 3.29 -5.71 -9.44
CA ARG A 51 1.95 -5.23 -9.11
C ARG A 51 1.57 -4.05 -10.00
N GLY A 52 0.27 -3.89 -10.23
CA GLY A 52 -0.29 -2.78 -10.99
C GLY A 52 -0.13 -1.44 -10.25
N VAL A 53 -0.49 -0.35 -10.93
CA VAL A 53 -0.49 0.99 -10.34
C VAL A 53 -1.54 1.06 -9.22
N ILE A 54 -1.15 1.59 -8.06
CA ILE A 54 -2.08 1.80 -6.94
C ILE A 54 -3.02 2.96 -7.29
N LYS A 55 -4.33 2.66 -7.30
CA LYS A 55 -5.40 3.64 -7.50
C LYS A 55 -5.77 4.29 -6.17
N THR A 56 -6.04 3.51 -5.14
CA THR A 56 -6.43 4.00 -3.81
C THR A 56 -5.87 3.14 -2.69
N VAL A 57 -5.61 3.78 -1.55
CA VAL A 57 -5.23 3.15 -0.29
C VAL A 57 -6.23 3.56 0.77
N ALA A 58 -6.79 2.58 1.48
CA ALA A 58 -7.76 2.82 2.55
C ALA A 58 -7.30 2.14 3.83
N ARG A 59 -7.34 2.86 4.95
CA ARG A 59 -7.07 2.27 6.25
C ARG A 59 -8.11 1.19 6.54
N LYS A 60 -7.65 -0.02 6.83
CA LYS A 60 -8.56 -1.12 7.20
C LYS A 60 -9.21 -0.76 8.53
N ARG A 61 -10.54 -0.63 8.55
CA ARG A 61 -11.30 -0.49 9.79
C ARG A 61 -11.28 -1.84 10.50
N VAL A 62 -10.86 -1.84 11.75
CA VAL A 62 -10.97 -2.98 12.67
C VAL A 62 -12.26 -2.82 13.46
#